data_AF-A0A7E6CVX3-F1
#
_entry.id   AF-A0A7E6CVX3-F1
#
_cell.length_a   1.000
_cell.length_b   1.000
_cell.length_c   1.000
_cell.angle_alpha   90.00
_cell.angle_beta   90.00
_cell.angle_gamma   90.00
#
_symmetry.space_group_name_H-M   'P 1'
#
loop_
_entity.id
_entity.type
_entity.pdbx_description
1 polymer ?
#
loop_
_entity_poly.entity_id
_entity_poly.type
_entity_poly.pdbx_seq_one_letter_code
_entity_poly.pdbx_strand_id
1 'polypeptide(L)'
;MERIEGAAVGRCTASPYLQPFTLHYRQNGAQKSWDFVKTHDSVTILLFNSSRRSLVLVKQFRPAVYAGEVERRFPGSLAAVDQDGPRALPEALPGSAGVTFELCAGLVDQPGLSLEETACKEAWEECGYRLAPADLRRVATYKIKP
;
A
#
# COMPACT_ATOMS: atom_id res chain seq x y z
N MET A 1 -11.71 -13.39 -4.70
CA MET A 1 -11.66 -11.92 -4.53
C MET A 1 -13.01 -11.23 -4.74
N GLU A 2 -14.11 -11.93 -4.98
CA GLU A 2 -15.35 -11.27 -5.44
C GLU A 2 -16.34 -10.94 -4.34
N ARG A 3 -16.39 -11.72 -3.26
CA ARG A 3 -17.34 -11.52 -2.17
C ARG A 3 -16.63 -10.86 -1.00
N ILE A 4 -17.05 -9.64 -0.66
CA ILE A 4 -16.62 -8.90 0.52
C ILE A 4 -17.80 -8.90 1.49
N GLU A 5 -17.57 -9.36 2.71
CA GLU A 5 -18.59 -9.44 3.75
C GLU A 5 -18.11 -8.79 5.03
N GLY A 6 -19.02 -8.20 5.79
CA GLY A 6 -18.70 -7.60 7.08
C GLY A 6 -17.70 -6.45 7.02
N ALA A 7 -17.59 -5.76 5.88
CA ALA A 7 -16.68 -4.63 5.74
C ALA A 7 -17.07 -3.51 6.71
N ALA A 8 -16.16 -3.16 7.60
CA ALA A 8 -16.32 -2.10 8.58
C ALA A 8 -15.06 -1.25 8.66
N VAL A 9 -15.22 0.04 8.94
CA VAL A 9 -14.11 0.99 9.09
C VAL A 9 -14.09 1.49 10.53
N GLY A 10 -12.88 1.51 11.11
CA GLY A 10 -12.62 1.97 12.47
C GLY A 10 -11.37 2.85 12.53
N ARG A 11 -11.13 3.47 13.68
CA ARG A 11 -9.92 4.27 13.90
C ARG A 11 -8.67 3.38 13.84
N CYS A 12 -7.65 3.85 13.13
CA CYS A 12 -6.31 3.23 13.14
C CYS A 12 -5.55 3.74 14.38
N THR A 13 -5.79 3.12 15.54
CA THR A 13 -5.19 3.58 16.82
C THR A 13 -3.82 2.98 17.10
N ALA A 14 -3.59 1.72 16.73
CA ALA A 14 -2.33 1.03 16.94
C ALA A 14 -2.02 0.16 15.71
N SER A 15 -1.23 0.70 14.77
CA SER A 15 -0.75 -0.03 13.59
C SER A 15 0.77 -0.19 13.63
N PRO A 16 1.30 -1.41 13.42
CA PRO A 16 2.74 -1.62 13.26
C PRO A 16 3.26 -1.17 11.88
N TYR A 17 2.37 -0.80 10.96
CA TYR A 17 2.71 -0.44 9.59
C TYR A 17 2.53 1.05 9.27
N LEU A 18 1.57 1.70 9.94
CA LEU A 18 1.22 3.11 9.74
C LEU A 18 1.31 3.83 11.08
N GLN A 19 2.23 4.78 11.19
CA GLN A 19 2.40 5.57 12.41
C GLN A 19 2.10 7.04 12.08
N PRO A 20 0.93 7.58 12.47
CA PRO A 20 0.62 8.99 12.29
C PRO A 20 1.42 9.84 13.28
N PHE A 21 1.94 10.98 12.80
CA PHE A 21 2.67 11.96 13.58
C PHE A 21 2.25 13.37 13.19
N THR A 22 2.34 14.29 14.15
CA THR A 22 2.24 15.73 13.92
C THR A 22 3.59 16.37 14.21
N LEU A 23 4.20 17.03 13.23
CA LEU A 23 5.39 17.83 13.42
C LEU A 23 4.99 19.24 13.86
N HIS A 24 5.36 19.65 15.07
CA HIS A 24 5.21 21.03 15.54
C HIS A 24 6.54 21.76 15.40
N TYR A 25 6.54 22.92 14.74
CA TYR A 25 7.77 23.66 14.45
C TYR A 25 7.52 25.16 14.30
N ARG A 26 8.58 25.95 14.48
CA ARG A 26 8.55 27.40 14.23
C ARG A 26 9.37 27.72 12.99
N GLN A 27 8.75 28.37 12.01
CA GLN A 27 9.42 28.81 10.78
C GLN A 27 9.27 30.32 10.62
N ASN A 28 10.39 31.04 10.56
CA ASN A 28 10.42 32.50 10.45
C ASN A 28 9.57 33.21 11.53
N GLY A 29 9.64 32.71 12.77
CA GLY A 29 8.86 33.25 13.89
C GLY A 29 7.41 32.77 13.98
N ALA A 30 6.85 32.18 12.92
CA ALA A 30 5.48 31.65 12.92
C ALA A 30 5.43 30.21 13.41
N GLN A 31 4.51 29.92 14.34
CA GLN A 31 4.20 28.55 14.77
C GLN A 31 3.43 27.81 13.67
N LYS A 32 3.82 26.56 13.40
CA LYS A 32 3.24 25.70 12.37
C LYS A 32 3.14 24.27 12.90
N SER A 33 2.17 23.54 12.34
CA SER A 33 2.02 22.10 12.54
C SER A 33 1.75 21.43 11.20
N TRP A 34 2.26 20.22 11.00
CA TRP A 34 2.01 19.42 9.81
C TRP A 34 1.87 17.94 10.17
N ASP A 35 0.80 17.31 9.69
CA ASP A 35 0.54 15.89 9.90
C ASP A 35 1.17 15.04 8.80
N PHE A 36 1.73 13.90 9.17
CA PHE A 36 2.32 12.93 8.26
C PHE A 36 2.19 11.51 8.80
N VAL A 37 2.29 10.53 7.92
CA VAL A 37 2.28 9.11 8.29
C VAL A 37 3.64 8.52 7.96
N LYS A 38 4.30 7.94 8.95
CA LYS A 38 5.49 7.12 8.72
C LYS A 38 5.04 5.72 8.30
N THR A 39 5.60 5.25 7.18
CA THR A 39 5.39 3.92 6.62
C THR A 39 6.72 3.19 6.47
N HIS A 40 6.67 1.89 6.16
CA HIS A 40 7.86 1.12 5.77
C HIS A 40 8.34 1.54 4.38
N ASP A 41 9.64 1.38 4.13
CA ASP A 41 10.21 1.40 2.78
C ASP A 41 9.68 0.18 1.99
N SER A 42 9.69 0.27 0.66
CA SER A 42 9.24 -0.82 -0.21
C SER A 42 10.09 -0.95 -1.45
N VAL A 43 10.03 -2.13 -2.06
CA VAL A 43 10.55 -2.40 -3.41
C VAL A 43 9.39 -2.64 -4.37
N THR A 44 9.62 -2.32 -5.63
CA THR A 44 8.65 -2.57 -6.71
C THR A 44 9.40 -2.99 -7.96
N ILE A 45 8.88 -3.98 -8.66
CA ILE A 45 9.59 -4.69 -9.71
C ILE A 45 8.76 -4.66 -10.99
N LEU A 46 9.37 -4.16 -12.06
CA LEU A 46 8.81 -4.26 -13.40
C LEU A 46 9.36 -5.53 -14.06
N LEU A 47 8.51 -6.55 -14.18
CA LEU A 47 8.86 -7.83 -14.79
C LEU A 47 8.44 -7.86 -16.26
N PHE A 48 9.41 -8.06 -17.16
CA PHE A 48 9.17 -8.21 -18.60
C PHE A 48 9.57 -9.61 -19.06
N ASN A 49 8.61 -10.36 -19.60
CA ASN A 49 8.86 -11.64 -20.24
C ASN A 49 9.25 -11.39 -21.71
N SER A 50 10.54 -11.58 -22.03
CA SER A 50 11.08 -11.31 -23.36
C SER A 50 10.52 -12.25 -24.43
N SER A 51 10.36 -13.55 -24.13
CA SER A 51 9.84 -14.55 -25.06
C SER A 51 8.38 -14.28 -25.46
N ARG A 52 7.55 -13.81 -24.53
CA ARG A 52 6.14 -13.48 -24.77
C ARG A 52 5.90 -12.00 -25.07
N ARG A 53 6.94 -11.17 -24.99
CA ARG A 53 6.88 -9.71 -25.14
C ARG A 53 5.77 -9.08 -24.28
N SER A 54 5.67 -9.51 -23.03
CA SER A 54 4.58 -9.12 -22.12
C SER A 54 5.11 -8.67 -20.76
N LEU A 55 4.41 -7.72 -20.14
CA LEU A 55 4.62 -7.37 -18.73
C LEU A 55 3.88 -8.34 -17.83
N VAL A 56 4.46 -8.64 -16.67
CA VAL A 56 3.81 -9.41 -15.61
C VAL A 56 3.32 -8.42 -14.56
N LEU A 57 2.02 -8.49 -14.28
CA LEU A 57 1.34 -7.70 -13.25
C LEU A 57 0.69 -8.66 -12.26
N VAL A 58 0.52 -8.20 -11.03
CA VAL A 58 -0.25 -8.90 -10.01
C VAL A 58 -1.66 -8.33 -9.95
N LYS A 59 -2.63 -9.18 -9.62
CA LYS A 59 -4.02 -8.79 -9.37
C LYS A 59 -4.32 -9.00 -7.90
N GLN A 60 -4.55 -7.93 -7.15
CA GLN A 60 -4.73 -7.98 -5.70
C GLN A 60 -5.94 -7.17 -5.26
N PHE A 61 -6.56 -7.54 -4.14
CA PHE A 61 -7.58 -6.73 -3.49
C PHE A 61 -6.91 -5.76 -2.52
N ARG A 62 -7.15 -4.46 -2.69
CA ARG A 62 -6.65 -3.40 -1.82
C ARG A 62 -7.81 -2.81 -1.00
N PRO A 63 -7.86 -3.08 0.33
CA PRO A 63 -8.93 -2.57 1.19
C PRO A 63 -9.10 -1.05 1.16
N ALA A 64 -8.00 -0.29 1.05
CA ALA A 64 -8.06 1.16 0.96
C ALA A 64 -8.73 1.66 -0.33
N VAL A 65 -8.51 0.98 -1.47
CA VAL A 65 -9.18 1.28 -2.75
C VAL A 65 -10.66 0.97 -2.64
N TYR A 66 -11.00 -0.19 -2.06
CA TYR A 66 -12.39 -0.57 -1.80
C TYR A 66 -13.11 0.47 -0.94
N ALA A 67 -12.50 0.88 0.19
CA ALA A 67 -13.06 1.90 1.08
C ALA A 67 -13.21 3.27 0.37
N GLY A 68 -12.25 3.64 -0.47
CA GLY A 68 -12.34 4.85 -1.29
C GLY A 68 -13.49 4.80 -2.29
N GLU A 69 -13.72 3.66 -2.94
CA GLU A 69 -14.88 3.47 -3.82
C GLU A 69 -16.21 3.52 -3.06
N VAL A 70 -16.26 3.00 -1.83
CA VAL A 70 -17.44 3.13 -0.96
C VAL A 70 -17.70 4.59 -0.63
N GLU A 71 -16.69 5.36 -0.21
CA GLU A 71 -16.85 6.80 0.07
C GLU A 71 -17.31 7.57 -1.18
N ARG A 72 -16.75 7.24 -2.35
CA ARG A 72 -17.12 7.90 -3.61
C ARG A 72 -18.58 7.67 -3.98
N ARG A 73 -19.12 6.47 -3.73
CA ARG A 73 -20.52 6.12 -4.04
C ARG A 73 -21.48 6.55 -2.95
N PHE A 74 -21.03 6.52 -1.70
CA PHE A 74 -21.79 6.85 -0.51
C PHE A 74 -21.01 7.88 0.33
N PRO A 75 -21.00 9.17 -0.05
CA PRO A 75 -20.25 10.20 0.66
C PRO A 75 -20.60 10.27 2.14
N GLY A 76 -19.59 10.42 2.99
CA GLY A 76 -19.72 10.43 4.44
C GLY A 76 -19.61 9.05 5.10
N SER A 77 -19.40 7.97 4.31
CA SER A 77 -19.15 6.61 4.83
C SER A 77 -17.88 6.54 5.68
N LEU A 78 -16.90 7.40 5.41
CA LEU A 78 -15.65 7.53 6.16
C LEU A 78 -15.63 8.73 7.12
N ALA A 79 -16.61 9.64 7.05
CA ALA A 79 -16.60 10.90 7.80
C ALA A 79 -16.98 10.75 9.29
N ALA A 80 -17.57 9.63 9.69
CA ALA A 80 -18.17 9.42 11.02
C ALA A 80 -17.49 8.34 11.86
N VAL A 81 -16.18 8.15 11.69
CA VAL A 81 -15.39 7.20 12.50
C VAL A 81 -14.94 7.87 13.81
N ASP A 82 -15.91 8.39 14.57
CA ASP A 82 -15.70 9.00 15.89
C ASP A 82 -16.62 8.31 16.91
N GLN A 83 -16.07 7.27 17.55
CA GLN A 83 -15.96 7.05 19.01
C GLN A 83 -16.27 5.65 19.55
N ASP A 84 -17.06 4.79 18.89
CA ASP A 84 -17.34 3.44 19.42
C ASP A 84 -17.18 2.33 18.36
N GLY A 85 -15.95 1.84 18.22
CA GLY A 85 -15.64 0.62 17.44
C GLY A 85 -15.74 0.75 15.91
N PRO A 86 -15.49 -0.35 15.18
CA PRO A 86 -15.64 -0.39 13.72
C PRO A 86 -17.11 -0.22 13.32
N ARG A 87 -17.36 0.68 12.35
CA ARG A 87 -18.69 0.91 11.78
C ARG A 87 -18.83 0.17 10.46
N ALA A 88 -19.89 -0.61 10.31
CA ALA A 88 -20.22 -1.27 9.05
C ALA A 88 -20.40 -0.24 7.92
N LEU A 89 -19.85 -0.55 6.75
CA LEU A 89 -20.08 0.23 5.54
C LEU A 89 -21.53 0.08 5.06
N PRO A 90 -22.14 1.12 4.47
CA PRO A 90 -23.58 1.16 4.18
C PRO A 90 -24.04 0.06 3.23
N GLU A 91 -23.17 -0.35 2.30
CA GLU A 91 -23.41 -1.47 1.41
C GLU A 91 -22.08 -2.17 1.06
N ALA A 92 -22.14 -3.50 0.90
CA ALA A 92 -21.03 -4.27 0.38
C ALA A 92 -20.99 -4.13 -1.15
N LEU A 93 -20.06 -3.31 -1.64
CA LEU A 93 -19.70 -3.32 -3.06
C LEU A 93 -19.13 -4.69 -3.46
N PRO A 94 -19.22 -5.07 -4.74
CA PRO A 94 -18.52 -6.26 -5.21
C PRO A 94 -17.01 -6.12 -4.96
N GLY A 95 -16.32 -7.21 -4.63
CA GLY A 95 -14.90 -7.17 -4.31
C GLY A 95 -14.04 -6.63 -5.45
N SER A 96 -14.51 -6.72 -6.70
CA SER A 96 -13.88 -6.07 -7.85
C SER A 96 -13.72 -4.55 -7.70
N ALA A 97 -14.53 -3.89 -6.86
CA ALA A 97 -14.37 -2.47 -6.55
C ALA A 97 -13.07 -2.14 -5.80
N GLY A 98 -12.45 -3.12 -5.14
CA GLY A 98 -11.15 -2.97 -4.49
C GLY A 98 -10.01 -3.66 -5.23
N VAL A 99 -10.27 -4.28 -6.38
CA VAL A 99 -9.24 -5.04 -7.10
C VAL A 99 -8.43 -4.11 -7.98
N THR A 100 -7.12 -4.25 -7.89
CA THR A 100 -6.13 -3.48 -8.64
C THR A 100 -5.27 -4.40 -9.48
N PHE A 101 -4.72 -3.86 -10.57
CA PHE A 101 -3.60 -4.46 -11.29
C PHE A 101 -2.36 -3.64 -10.96
N GLU A 102 -1.34 -4.31 -10.42
CA GLU A 102 -0.17 -3.65 -9.85
C GLU A 102 1.12 -4.31 -10.33
N LEU A 103 2.23 -3.61 -10.15
CA LEU A 103 3.55 -4.23 -10.23
C LEU A 103 3.77 -5.12 -9.00
N CYS A 104 4.60 -6.15 -9.15
CA CYS A 104 5.04 -6.94 -8.00
C CYS A 104 5.81 -6.04 -7.03
N ALA A 105 5.46 -6.08 -5.75
CA ALA A 105 5.99 -5.16 -4.76
C ALA A 105 5.88 -5.74 -3.34
N GLY A 106 6.80 -5.34 -2.47
CA GLY A 106 6.78 -5.74 -1.07
C GLY A 106 7.49 -4.75 -0.16
N LEU A 107 7.24 -4.89 1.14
CA LEU A 107 7.85 -4.05 2.16
C LEU A 107 9.30 -4.48 2.42
N VAL A 108 10.15 -3.51 2.77
CA VAL A 108 11.50 -3.77 3.28
C VAL A 108 11.41 -3.90 4.80
N ASP A 109 10.84 -5.00 5.26
CA ASP A 109 10.53 -5.24 6.68
C ASP A 109 11.37 -6.36 7.33
N GLN A 110 12.22 -7.02 6.55
CA GLN A 110 13.09 -8.10 7.01
C GLN A 110 14.53 -7.61 7.22
N PRO A 111 15.04 -7.64 8.46
CA PRO A 111 16.41 -7.20 8.75
C PRO A 111 17.45 -8.03 8.01
N GLY A 112 18.43 -7.37 7.41
CA GLY A 112 19.60 -7.99 6.79
C GLY A 112 19.44 -8.35 5.31
N LEU A 113 18.25 -8.22 4.73
CA LEU A 113 18.07 -8.32 3.28
C LEU A 113 18.42 -7.00 2.59
N SER A 114 19.12 -7.10 1.47
CA SER A 114 19.25 -6.00 0.51
C SER A 114 17.92 -5.73 -0.21
N LEU A 115 17.85 -4.60 -0.92
CA LEU A 115 16.68 -4.26 -1.73
C LEU A 115 16.49 -5.28 -2.86
N GLU A 116 17.58 -5.73 -3.46
CA GLU A 116 17.59 -6.71 -4.53
C GLU A 116 17.15 -8.09 -4.02
N GLU A 117 17.62 -8.52 -2.85
CA GLU A 117 17.17 -9.79 -2.26
C GLU A 117 15.68 -9.75 -1.87
N THR A 118 15.23 -8.63 -1.30
CA THR A 118 13.80 -8.41 -1.02
C THR A 118 13.00 -8.50 -2.32
N ALA A 119 13.44 -7.83 -3.39
CA ALA A 119 12.78 -7.90 -4.68
C ALA A 119 12.74 -9.32 -5.27
N CYS A 120 13.84 -10.07 -5.21
CA CYS A 120 13.85 -11.46 -5.67
C CYS A 120 12.87 -12.35 -4.88
N LYS A 121 12.75 -12.13 -3.56
CA LYS A 121 11.79 -12.83 -2.71
C LYS A 121 10.34 -12.54 -3.14
N GLU A 122 9.98 -11.28 -3.31
CA GLU A 122 8.62 -10.89 -3.74
C GLU A 122 8.29 -11.41 -5.15
N ALA A 123 9.25 -11.35 -6.10
CA ALA A 123 9.06 -11.90 -7.44
C ALA A 123 8.77 -13.41 -7.43
N TRP A 124 9.37 -14.14 -6.49
CA TRP A 124 9.10 -15.56 -6.29
C TRP A 124 7.72 -15.79 -5.65
N GLU A 125 7.41 -15.05 -4.58
CA GLU A 125 6.17 -15.23 -3.80
C GLU A 125 4.92 -14.82 -4.58
N GLU A 126 4.95 -13.68 -5.27
CA GLU A 126 3.77 -13.14 -5.95
C GLU A 126 3.64 -13.60 -7.40
N CYS A 127 4.78 -13.82 -8.08
CA CYS A 127 4.80 -14.06 -9.52
C CYS A 127 5.40 -15.41 -9.92
N GLY A 128 5.98 -16.17 -8.98
CA GLY A 128 6.60 -17.47 -9.26
C GLY A 128 7.93 -17.41 -10.03
N TYR A 129 8.54 -16.23 -10.17
CA TYR A 129 9.82 -16.08 -10.86
C TYR A 129 10.98 -16.18 -9.89
N ARG A 130 11.91 -17.11 -10.14
CA ARG A 130 13.17 -17.19 -9.39
C ARG A 130 14.21 -16.33 -10.09
N LEU A 131 14.66 -15.29 -9.40
CA LEU A 131 15.64 -14.32 -9.88
C LEU A 131 16.83 -14.29 -8.92
N ALA A 132 18.03 -14.04 -9.43
CA ALA A 132 19.18 -13.64 -8.65
C ALA A 132 19.26 -12.10 -8.60
N PRO A 133 19.86 -11.50 -7.55
CA PRO A 133 20.08 -10.05 -7.48
C PRO A 133 20.76 -9.47 -8.73
N ALA A 134 21.68 -10.23 -9.36
CA ALA A 134 22.38 -9.83 -10.58
C ALA A 134 21.48 -9.74 -11.83
N ASP A 135 20.30 -10.38 -11.80
CA ASP A 135 19.30 -10.29 -12.88
C ASP A 135 18.51 -8.97 -12.81
N LEU A 136 18.55 -8.28 -11.66
CA LEU A 136 17.82 -7.06 -11.43
C LEU A 136 18.62 -5.85 -11.92
N ARG A 137 17.90 -4.88 -12.50
CA ARG A 137 18.43 -3.57 -12.84
C ARG A 137 17.64 -2.49 -12.12
N ARG A 138 18.33 -1.70 -11.28
CA ARG A 138 17.72 -0.53 -10.64
C ARG A 138 17.31 0.51 -11.69
N VAL A 139 16.03 0.85 -11.70
CA VAL A 139 15.47 1.88 -12.59
C VAL A 139 15.47 3.26 -11.92
N ALA A 140 14.84 3.36 -10.76
CA ALA A 140 14.73 4.60 -10.01
C ALA A 140 14.52 4.33 -8.53
N THR A 141 14.69 5.38 -7.72
CA THR A 141 14.31 5.39 -6.31
C THR A 141 13.46 6.63 -6.10
N TYR A 142 12.22 6.45 -5.67
CA TYR A 142 11.36 7.54 -5.25
C TYR A 142 11.63 7.84 -3.78
N LYS A 143 12.52 8.81 -3.54
CA LYS A 143 12.81 9.35 -2.21
C LYS A 143 12.66 10.87 -2.27
N ILE A 144 12.23 11.46 -1.16
CA ILE A 144 12.59 12.85 -0.87
C ILE A 144 14.13 12.81 -0.70
N LYS A 145 14.88 13.51 -1.55
CA LYS A 145 16.35 13.51 -1.46
C LYS A 145 16.76 13.89 -0.03
N PRO A 146 17.73 13.18 0.58
CA PRO A 146 18.29 13.58 1.87
C PRO A 146 18.97 14.95 1.78
#